data_AF-A0A1C3XBQ3-F1
#
_entry.id   AF-A0A1C3XBQ3-F1
#
_cell.length_a   1.000
_cell.length_b   1.000
_cell.length_c   1.000
_cell.angle_alpha   90.00
_cell.angle_beta   90.00
_cell.angle_gamma   90.00
#
_symmetry.space_group_name_H-M   'P 1'
#
loop_
_entity.id
_entity.type
_entity.pdbx_description
1 polymer ?
#
loop_
_entity_poly.entity_id
_entity_poly.type
_entity_poly.pdbx_seq_one_letter_code
_entity_poly.pdbx_strand_id
1 'polypeptide(L)'
;MIPDETADLLETLLFTIRMIVDGDAQDKQRITDAYREARSLAASLGLDGGSARPRIVACLERFNTYKDGDDVAAAGWMLTAIQERLGEHNLYGWRKLQDIVDAAINELLLFEKVSLH
;
A
#
# COMPACT_ATOMS: atom_id res chain seq x y z
N MET A 1 -13.69 -23.94 -2.49
CA MET A 1 -13.77 -22.59 -3.09
C MET A 1 -12.36 -22.03 -2.97
N ILE A 2 -11.67 -21.77 -4.08
CA ILE A 2 -10.39 -21.06 -4.01
C ILE A 2 -10.73 -19.61 -3.61
N PRO A 3 -10.12 -19.04 -2.56
CA PRO A 3 -10.33 -17.63 -2.21
C PRO A 3 -10.07 -16.76 -3.45
N ASP A 4 -10.96 -15.81 -3.71
CA ASP A 4 -10.74 -14.84 -4.78
C ASP A 4 -9.75 -13.79 -4.25
N GLU A 5 -8.48 -13.94 -4.61
CA GLU A 5 -7.41 -13.03 -4.19
C GLU A 5 -7.76 -11.56 -4.48
N THR A 6 -8.53 -11.28 -5.55
CA THR A 6 -9.02 -9.93 -5.85
C THR A 6 -9.97 -9.41 -4.77
N ALA A 7 -10.84 -10.25 -4.23
CA ALA A 7 -11.75 -9.89 -3.13
C ALA A 7 -10.97 -9.63 -1.84
N ASP A 8 -10.02 -10.51 -1.50
CA ASP A 8 -9.17 -10.35 -0.32
C ASP A 8 -8.32 -9.06 -0.39
N LEU A 9 -7.79 -8.74 -1.58
CA LEU A 9 -7.07 -7.49 -1.83
C LEU A 9 -7.98 -6.27 -1.74
N LEU A 10 -9.22 -6.36 -2.22
CA LEU A 10 -10.19 -5.27 -2.09
C LEU A 10 -10.52 -4.99 -0.63
N GLU A 11 -10.79 -6.02 0.18
CA GLU A 11 -11.08 -5.85 1.60
C GLU A 11 -9.88 -5.22 2.33
N THR A 12 -8.67 -5.70 2.05
CA THR A 12 -7.43 -5.15 2.62
C THR A 12 -7.21 -3.70 2.19
N LEU A 13 -7.48 -3.37 0.93
CA LEU A 13 -7.36 -2.02 0.39
C LEU A 13 -8.35 -1.06 1.05
N LEU A 14 -9.62 -1.47 1.21
CA LEU A 14 -10.64 -0.66 1.87
C LEU A 14 -10.28 -0.38 3.33
N PHE A 15 -9.75 -1.37 4.05
CA PHE A 15 -9.23 -1.17 5.40
C PHE A 15 -8.07 -0.18 5.43
N THR A 16 -7.10 -0.33 4.52
CA THR A 16 -5.93 0.56 4.40
C THR A 16 -6.35 2.00 4.08
N ILE A 17 -7.30 2.19 3.15
CA ILE A 17 -7.85 3.50 2.80
C ILE A 17 -8.54 4.13 4.00
N ARG A 18 -9.30 3.36 4.79
CA ARG A 18 -9.95 3.87 5.98
C ARG A 18 -8.95 4.44 6.98
N MET A 19 -7.80 3.77 7.18
CA MET A 19 -6.73 4.31 8.04
C MET A 19 -6.19 5.65 7.54
N ILE A 20 -6.10 5.83 6.21
CA ILE A 20 -5.67 7.09 5.58
C ILE A 20 -6.71 8.20 5.78
N VAL A 21 -7.99 7.89 5.57
CA VAL A 21 -9.08 8.87 5.61
C VAL A 21 -9.40 9.30 7.04
N ASP A 22 -9.50 8.35 7.96
CA ASP A 22 -9.91 8.57 9.36
C ASP A 22 -8.77 9.11 10.24
N GLY A 23 -7.51 8.98 9.81
CA GLY A 23 -6.33 9.44 10.54
C GLY A 23 -6.26 10.97 10.67
N ASP A 24 -5.62 11.45 11.74
CA ASP A 24 -5.33 12.87 11.90
C ASP A 24 -4.15 13.34 11.01
N ALA A 25 -3.75 14.61 11.13
CA ALA A 25 -2.65 15.14 10.33
C ALA A 25 -1.30 14.43 10.58
N GLN A 26 -1.05 14.04 11.83
CA GLN A 26 0.17 13.33 12.20
C GLN A 26 0.15 11.89 11.67
N ASP A 27 -0.99 11.23 11.74
CA ASP A 27 -1.19 9.89 11.19
C ASP A 27 -1.01 9.89 9.68
N LYS A 28 -1.65 10.83 8.97
CA LYS A 28 -1.50 10.96 7.51
C LYS A 28 -0.07 11.24 7.09
N GLN A 29 0.69 12.04 7.86
CA GLN A 29 2.11 12.25 7.61
C GLN A 29 2.92 10.96 7.78
N ARG A 30 2.71 10.22 8.89
CA ARG A 30 3.37 8.93 9.13
C ARG A 30 3.09 7.92 8.02
N ILE A 31 1.83 7.83 7.57
CA ILE A 31 1.44 6.95 6.47
C ILE A 31 2.12 7.38 5.16
N THR A 32 2.20 8.68 4.89
CA THR A 32 2.87 9.23 3.70
C THR A 32 4.36 8.91 3.69
N ASP A 33 5.04 9.08 4.83
CA ASP A 33 6.48 8.79 4.96
C ASP A 33 6.76 7.30 4.81
N ALA A 34 5.94 6.45 5.45
CA ALA A 34 6.03 4.99 5.31
C ALA A 34 5.79 4.54 3.86
N TYR A 35 4.80 5.12 3.18
CA TYR A 35 4.53 4.84 1.76
C TYR A 35 5.74 5.17 0.86
N ARG A 36 6.42 6.28 1.13
CA ARG A 36 7.64 6.66 0.38
C ARG A 36 8.81 5.75 0.65
N GLU A 37 9.04 5.41 1.92
CA GLU A 37 10.08 4.46 2.30
C GLU A 37 9.81 3.10 1.64
N ALA A 38 8.57 2.63 1.68
CA ALA A 38 8.14 1.38 1.06
C ALA A 38 8.38 1.37 -0.44
N ARG A 39 7.97 2.43 -1.13
CA ARG A 39 8.19 2.56 -2.58
C ARG A 39 9.69 2.60 -2.93
N SER A 40 10.50 3.29 -2.14
CA SER A 40 11.95 3.33 -2.31
C SER A 40 12.58 1.95 -2.12
N LEU A 41 12.17 1.23 -1.05
CA LEU A 41 12.63 -0.13 -0.77
C LEU A 41 12.25 -1.08 -1.90
N ALA A 42 10.98 -1.09 -2.32
CA ALA A 42 10.49 -1.94 -3.41
C ALA A 42 11.26 -1.68 -4.72
N ALA A 43 11.50 -0.40 -5.06
CA ALA A 43 12.25 -0.03 -6.25
C ALA A 43 13.73 -0.47 -6.20
N SER A 44 14.32 -0.57 -5.00
CA SER A 44 15.69 -1.06 -4.82
C SER A 44 15.83 -2.58 -5.01
N LEU A 45 14.72 -3.32 -4.95
CA LEU A 45 14.68 -4.76 -5.10
C LEU A 45 14.37 -5.16 -6.55
N GLY A 46 15.12 -6.14 -7.05
CA GLY A 46 14.86 -6.76 -8.35
C GLY A 46 13.57 -7.60 -8.34
N LEU A 47 13.11 -7.94 -9.54
CA LEU A 47 12.05 -8.93 -9.73
C LEU A 47 12.67 -10.33 -9.73
N ASP A 48 11.95 -11.32 -9.19
CA ASP A 48 12.36 -12.72 -9.24
C ASP A 48 11.62 -13.43 -10.38
N GLY A 49 12.33 -13.71 -11.48
CA GLY A 49 11.72 -14.29 -12.68
C GLY A 49 10.57 -13.47 -13.26
N GLY A 50 10.55 -12.15 -13.02
CA GLY A 50 9.46 -11.25 -13.41
C GLY A 50 8.33 -11.12 -12.37
N SER A 51 8.37 -11.88 -11.27
CA SER A 51 7.45 -11.71 -10.14
C SER A 51 7.92 -10.59 -9.21
N ALA A 52 6.96 -9.80 -8.74
CA ALA A 52 7.16 -8.76 -7.73
C ALA A 52 7.25 -9.33 -6.31
N ARG A 53 7.22 -10.66 -6.15
CA ARG A 53 7.26 -11.34 -4.84
C ARG A 53 8.35 -10.84 -3.88
N PRO A 54 9.61 -10.60 -4.28
CA PRO A 54 10.62 -10.06 -3.36
C PRO A 54 10.22 -8.70 -2.76
N ARG A 55 9.58 -7.85 -3.57
CA ARG A 55 9.12 -6.51 -3.16
C ARG A 55 7.91 -6.59 -2.24
N ILE A 56 6.94 -7.44 -2.60
CA ILE A 56 5.74 -7.69 -1.79
C ILE A 56 6.13 -8.21 -0.41
N VAL A 57 7.00 -9.23 -0.35
CA VAL A 57 7.46 -9.82 0.93
C VAL A 57 8.17 -8.77 1.79
N ALA A 58 9.10 -8.00 1.23
CA ALA A 58 9.81 -6.96 1.98
C ALA A 58 8.85 -5.89 2.55
N CYS A 59 7.83 -5.50 1.77
CA CYS A 59 6.81 -4.58 2.26
C CYS A 59 5.96 -5.20 3.38
N LEU A 60 5.59 -6.47 3.27
CA LEU A 60 4.81 -7.18 4.30
C LEU A 60 5.59 -7.40 5.61
N GLU A 61 6.89 -7.62 5.55
CA GLU A 61 7.75 -7.71 6.74
C GLU A 61 7.76 -6.39 7.53
N ARG A 62 7.89 -5.27 6.82
CA ARG A 62 7.81 -3.93 7.42
C ARG A 62 6.41 -3.64 7.94
N PHE A 63 5.37 -3.92 7.16
CA PHE A 63 3.98 -3.84 7.59
C PHE A 63 3.75 -4.55 8.93
N ASN A 64 4.20 -5.81 9.06
CA ASN A 64 4.03 -6.56 10.30
C ASN A 64 4.73 -5.90 11.49
N THR A 65 5.93 -5.35 11.27
CA THR A 65 6.66 -4.62 12.31
C THR A 65 5.87 -3.41 12.84
N TYR A 66 5.29 -2.60 11.95
CA TYR A 66 4.48 -1.44 12.34
C TYR A 66 3.12 -1.85 12.91
N LYS A 67 2.48 -2.87 12.34
CA LYS A 67 1.19 -3.41 12.83
C LYS A 67 1.32 -3.95 14.25
N ASP A 68 2.39 -4.66 14.56
CA ASP A 68 2.61 -5.21 15.90
C ASP A 68 2.90 -4.11 16.95
N GLY A 69 3.32 -2.92 16.49
CA GLY A 69 3.44 -1.71 17.28
C GLY A 69 2.18 -0.83 17.33
N ASP A 70 1.06 -1.27 16.72
CA ASP A 70 -0.17 -0.48 16.55
C ASP A 70 0.08 0.88 15.86
N ASP A 71 1.03 0.91 14.93
CA ASP A 71 1.42 2.13 14.20
C ASP A 71 0.72 2.23 12.85
N VAL A 72 0.06 3.35 12.62
CA VAL A 72 -0.65 3.68 11.37
C VAL A 72 0.26 3.66 10.15
N ALA A 73 1.58 3.83 10.32
CA ALA A 73 2.58 3.67 9.26
C ALA A 73 2.48 2.33 8.53
N ALA A 74 1.93 1.28 9.17
CA ALA A 74 1.61 0.02 8.52
C ALA A 74 0.78 0.20 7.23
N ALA A 75 -0.15 1.16 7.18
CA ALA A 75 -0.97 1.41 6.01
C ALA A 75 -0.14 1.79 4.77
N GLY A 76 0.94 2.56 4.94
CA GLY A 76 1.83 2.95 3.84
C GLY A 76 2.55 1.74 3.23
N TRP A 77 3.03 0.83 4.06
CA TRP A 77 3.67 -0.43 3.64
C TRP A 77 2.70 -1.37 2.95
N MET A 78 1.47 -1.51 3.47
CA MET A 78 0.43 -2.33 2.86
C MET A 78 0.03 -1.79 1.48
N LEU A 79 -0.12 -0.47 1.35
CA LEU A 79 -0.48 0.17 0.08
C LEU A 79 0.56 -0.13 -1.01
N THR A 80 1.85 -0.05 -0.70
CA THR A 80 2.92 -0.41 -1.65
C THR A 80 2.93 -1.91 -1.97
N ALA A 81 2.68 -2.79 -1.00
CA ALA A 81 2.58 -4.23 -1.26
C ALA A 81 1.45 -4.56 -2.27
N ILE A 82 0.29 -3.90 -2.12
CA ILE A 82 -0.84 -4.03 -3.04
C ILE A 82 -0.47 -3.51 -4.44
N GLN A 83 0.20 -2.36 -4.54
CA GLN A 83 0.68 -1.84 -5.84
C GLN A 83 1.60 -2.81 -6.57
N GLU A 84 2.59 -3.37 -5.86
CA GLU A 84 3.53 -4.33 -6.47
C GLU A 84 2.80 -5.61 -6.92
N ARG A 85 1.77 -6.05 -6.18
CA ARG A 85 0.95 -7.20 -6.58
C ARG A 85 0.12 -6.91 -7.82
N LEU A 86 -0.55 -5.75 -7.88
CA LEU A 86 -1.34 -5.34 -9.04
C LEU A 86 -0.47 -5.13 -10.29
N GLY A 87 0.79 -4.71 -10.11
CA GLY A 87 1.78 -4.54 -11.17
C GLY A 87 2.17 -5.83 -11.90
N GLU A 88 1.83 -7.01 -11.35
CA GLU A 88 1.99 -8.28 -12.07
C GLU A 88 0.89 -8.51 -13.13
N HIS A 89 -0.18 -7.69 -13.13
CA HIS A 89 -1.26 -7.66 -14.13
C HIS A 89 -1.95 -9.00 -14.43
N ASN A 90 -1.88 -9.96 -13.52
CA ASN A 90 -2.36 -11.33 -13.68
C ASN A 90 -3.61 -11.65 -12.84
N LEU A 91 -4.17 -10.65 -12.14
CA LEU A 91 -5.38 -10.78 -11.31
C LEU A 91 -6.66 -10.43 -12.08
N TYR A 92 -7.75 -11.17 -11.85
CA TYR A 92 -9.03 -10.77 -12.42
C TYR A 92 -9.48 -9.42 -11.83
N GLY A 93 -9.82 -8.45 -12.68
CA GLY A 93 -10.26 -7.13 -12.22
C GLY A 93 -9.14 -6.19 -11.74
N TRP A 94 -7.85 -6.54 -11.94
CA TRP A 94 -6.70 -5.75 -11.47
C TRP A 94 -6.76 -4.27 -11.84
N ARG A 95 -7.31 -3.92 -13.01
CA ARG A 95 -7.45 -2.52 -13.45
C ARG A 95 -8.35 -1.69 -12.54
N LYS A 96 -9.48 -2.26 -12.11
CA LYS A 96 -10.40 -1.56 -11.20
C LYS A 96 -9.76 -1.37 -9.82
N LEU A 97 -8.99 -2.36 -9.35
CA LEU A 97 -8.23 -2.24 -8.12
C LEU A 97 -7.14 -1.16 -8.25
N GLN A 98 -6.45 -1.12 -9.40
CA GLN A 98 -5.45 -0.10 -9.69
C GLN A 98 -6.05 1.31 -9.63
N ASP A 99 -7.23 1.53 -10.22
CA ASP A 99 -7.92 2.82 -10.17
C ASP A 99 -8.21 3.27 -8.73
N ILE A 100 -8.61 2.34 -7.85
CA ILE A 100 -8.87 2.62 -6.42
C ILE A 100 -7.56 2.94 -5.68
N VAL A 101 -6.50 2.18 -5.94
CA VAL A 101 -5.18 2.41 -5.35
C VAL A 101 -4.62 3.78 -5.77
N ASP A 102 -4.74 4.13 -7.05
CA ASP A 102 -4.29 5.41 -7.58
C ASP A 102 -5.07 6.57 -6.94
N ALA A 103 -6.38 6.42 -6.73
CA ALA A 103 -7.18 7.41 -6.02
C ALA A 103 -6.72 7.59 -4.56
N ALA A 104 -6.48 6.49 -3.83
CA ALA A 104 -5.99 6.53 -2.46
C ALA A 104 -4.63 7.22 -2.32
N ILE A 105 -3.71 6.93 -3.26
CA ILE A 105 -2.39 7.56 -3.29
C ILE A 105 -2.51 9.05 -3.58
N ASN A 106 -3.36 9.43 -4.54
CA ASN A 106 -3.59 10.83 -4.85
C ASN A 106 -4.11 11.58 -3.62
N GLU A 107 -5.07 11.01 -2.88
CA GLU A 107 -5.57 11.61 -1.64
C GLU A 107 -4.46 11.76 -0.58
N LEU A 108 -3.67 10.70 -0.37
CA LEU A 108 -2.55 10.71 0.57
C LEU A 108 -1.52 11.81 0.24
N LEU A 109 -1.13 11.93 -1.04
CA LEU A 109 -0.15 12.91 -1.50
C LEU A 109 -0.71 14.35 -1.60
N LEU A 110 -2.02 14.52 -1.79
CA LEU A 110 -2.66 15.83 -1.76
C LEU A 110 -2.69 16.41 -0.35
N PHE A 111 -2.95 15.58 0.66
CA PHE A 111 -2.94 16.00 2.06
C PHE A 111 -1.59 16.63 2.46
N GLU A 112 -0.49 16.01 2.05
CA GLU A 112 0.84 16.52 2.34
C GLU A 112 1.09 17.90 1.71
N LYS A 113 0.69 18.12 0.46
CA LYS A 113 0.87 19.41 -0.22
C LYS A 113 0.14 20.54 0.51
N VAL A 114 -1.04 20.25 1.05
CA VAL A 114 -1.83 21.21 1.84
C VAL A 114 -1.18 21.46 3.20
N SER A 115 -0.57 20.45 3.83
CA SER A 115 0.09 20.57 5.13
C SER A 115 1.42 21.34 5.10
N LEU A 116 2.01 21.52 3.92
CA LEU A 116 3.24 22.28 3.69
C LEU A 116 3.02 23.78 3.40
N HIS A 117 1.77 24.25 3.34
CA HIS A 117 1.39 25.66 3.13
C HIS A 117 0.79 26.28 4.40
#